data_AF-A0A3L7PU54-F1
#
_entry.id   AF-A0A3L7PU54-F1
#
_cell.length_a   1.000
_cell.length_b   1.000
_cell.length_c   1.000
_cell.angle_alpha   90.00
_cell.angle_beta   90.00
_cell.angle_gamma   90.00
#
_symmetry.space_group_name_H-M   'P 1'
#
loop_
_entity.id
_entity.type
_entity.pdbx_description
1 polymer ?
#
loop_
_entity_poly.entity_id
_entity_poly.type
_entity_poly.pdbx_seq_one_letter_code
_entity_poly.pdbx_strand_id
1 'polypeptide(L)'
;MKEVIAVVKPFLAERVLEALKLAPLEACTVREVKGYGRQKNYLDRYGDSEYSLAFLPKVEIQMWVDDARVDEVIERVLEVARTGRMGDGKVFVMPVIDCLPG
;
A
#
# COMPACT_ATOMS: atom_id res chain seq x y z
N MET A 1 -6.85 17.45 -5.36
CA MET A 1 -5.73 16.48 -5.29
C MET A 1 -5.95 15.57 -4.09
N LYS A 2 -5.57 14.30 -4.19
CA LYS A 2 -5.55 13.34 -3.07
C LYS A 2 -4.16 12.77 -2.86
N GLU A 3 -3.90 12.40 -1.63
CA GLU A 3 -2.81 11.54 -1.27
C GLU A 3 -3.32 10.10 -1.26
N VAL A 4 -2.69 9.23 -2.06
CA VAL A 4 -2.97 7.80 -2.11
C VAL A 4 -1.81 7.06 -1.45
N ILE A 5 -2.12 6.26 -0.43
CA ILE A 5 -1.15 5.46 0.32
C ILE A 5 -1.47 3.99 0.10
N ALA A 6 -0.62 3.28 -0.65
CA ALA A 6 -0.74 1.87 -0.90
C ALA A 6 0.27 1.08 -0.05
N VAL A 7 -0.22 0.33 0.94
CA VAL A 7 0.59 -0.64 1.70
C VAL A 7 0.41 -2.00 1.06
N VAL A 8 1.48 -2.56 0.51
CA VAL A 8 1.46 -3.80 -0.30
C VAL A 8 2.47 -4.84 0.20
N LYS A 9 2.39 -6.06 -0.34
CA LYS A 9 3.41 -7.10 -0.11
C LYS A 9 4.74 -6.69 -0.77
N PRO A 10 5.90 -6.90 -0.11
CA PRO A 10 7.19 -6.44 -0.65
C PRO A 10 7.49 -6.92 -2.08
N PHE A 11 7.25 -8.19 -2.38
CA PHE A 11 7.50 -8.76 -3.72
C PHE A 11 6.58 -8.23 -4.83
N LEU A 12 5.53 -7.47 -4.49
CA LEU A 12 4.65 -6.81 -5.47
C LEU A 12 4.96 -5.33 -5.65
N ALA A 13 5.77 -4.73 -4.77
CA ALA A 13 6.01 -3.29 -4.78
C ALA A 13 6.59 -2.81 -6.12
N GLU A 14 7.62 -3.49 -6.63
CA GLU A 14 8.22 -3.17 -7.93
C GLU A 14 7.21 -3.27 -9.07
N ARG A 15 6.37 -4.32 -9.08
CA ARG A 15 5.32 -4.48 -10.10
C ARG A 15 4.26 -3.40 -10.04
N VAL A 16 3.90 -2.95 -8.83
CA VAL A 16 2.98 -1.82 -8.65
C VAL A 16 3.59 -0.54 -9.21
N LEU A 17 4.87 -0.27 -8.91
CA LEU A 17 5.58 0.90 -9.46
C LEU A 17 5.65 0.85 -10.99
N GLU A 18 5.91 -0.33 -11.58
CA GLU A 18 5.90 -0.50 -13.03
C GLU A 18 4.53 -0.22 -13.65
N ALA A 19 3.45 -0.71 -13.05
CA ALA A 19 2.09 -0.45 -13.54
C ALA A 19 1.73 1.05 -13.48
N LEU A 20 2.30 1.77 -12.52
CA LEU A 20 2.09 3.20 -12.33
C LEU A 20 2.98 4.10 -13.22
N LYS A 21 4.00 3.57 -13.91
CA LYS A 21 4.87 4.36 -14.81
C LYS A 21 4.12 5.10 -15.92
N LEU A 22 3.00 4.55 -16.37
CA LEU A 22 2.15 5.14 -17.41
C LEU A 22 0.97 5.95 -16.84
N ALA A 23 0.79 5.92 -15.51
CA ALA A 23 -0.20 6.73 -14.84
C ALA A 23 0.29 8.19 -14.77
N PRO A 24 -0.62 9.19 -14.71
CA PRO A 24 -0.28 10.61 -14.64
C PRO A 24 0.23 11.00 -13.23
N LEU A 25 1.33 10.39 -12.79
CA LEU A 25 1.96 10.67 -11.50
C LEU A 25 3.21 11.52 -11.72
N GLU A 26 3.32 12.64 -11.02
CA GLU A 26 4.54 13.45 -11.04
C GLU A 26 5.65 12.83 -10.18
N ALA A 27 5.29 12.31 -9.00
CA ALA A 27 6.22 11.68 -8.07
C ALA A 27 5.50 10.67 -7.15
N CYS A 28 6.28 9.73 -6.62
CA CYS A 28 5.86 8.88 -5.51
C CYS A 28 7.02 8.68 -4.53
N THR A 29 6.68 8.39 -3.27
CA THR A 29 7.62 8.01 -2.21
C THR A 29 7.40 6.56 -1.84
N VAL A 30 8.49 5.81 -1.67
CA VAL A 30 8.46 4.38 -1.32
C VAL A 30 9.24 4.18 -0.03
N ARG A 31 8.64 3.48 0.95
CA ARG A 31 9.30 3.16 2.21
C ARG A 31 8.94 1.77 2.72
N GLU A 32 9.90 1.14 3.39
CA GLU A 32 9.65 -0.12 4.09
C GLU A 32 8.90 0.13 5.40
N VAL A 33 7.84 -0.63 5.63
CA VAL A 33 7.01 -0.51 6.83
C VAL A 33 6.71 -1.88 7.44
N LYS A 34 6.21 -1.86 8.68
CA LYS A 34 5.83 -3.05 9.44
C LYS A 34 4.32 -3.07 9.62
N GLY A 35 3.66 -4.06 9.01
CA GLY A 35 2.21 -4.24 9.11
C GLY A 35 1.83 -5.12 10.30
N TYR A 36 0.78 -4.71 11.01
CA TYR A 36 0.11 -5.50 12.04
C TYR A 36 -1.35 -5.74 11.63
N GLY A 37 -1.87 -6.96 11.79
CA GLY A 37 -3.27 -7.23 11.45
C GLY A 37 -3.66 -8.70 11.47
N ARG A 38 -4.88 -8.98 11.01
CA ARG A 38 -5.54 -10.30 11.08
C ARG A 38 -4.76 -11.46 10.45
N GLN A 39 -3.73 -11.17 9.64
CA GLN A 39 -2.87 -12.17 8.98
C GLN A 39 -2.24 -13.17 10.00
N LYS A 40 -2.24 -12.81 11.29
CA LYS A 40 -1.82 -13.65 12.40
C LYS A 40 -2.84 -14.66 12.95
N ASN A 41 -4.14 -14.54 12.66
CA ASN A 41 -5.13 -15.51 13.18
C ASN A 41 -4.88 -16.95 12.70
N TYR A 42 -3.95 -17.16 11.76
CA TYR A 42 -3.49 -18.49 11.36
C TYR A 42 -2.39 -19.07 12.27
N LEU A 43 -1.59 -18.22 12.93
CA LEU A 43 -0.48 -18.59 13.83
C LEU A 43 -0.89 -18.69 15.31
N ASP A 44 -1.94 -18.01 15.74
CA ASP A 44 -2.44 -18.04 17.13
C ASP A 44 -3.01 -19.41 17.56
N ARG A 45 -3.06 -20.41 16.66
CA ARG A 45 -3.44 -21.79 17.03
C ARG A 45 -2.33 -22.59 17.70
N TYR A 46 -1.11 -22.08 17.81
CA TYR A 46 0.08 -22.84 18.25
C TYR A 46 0.73 -22.41 19.58
N GLY A 47 -0.04 -21.77 20.46
CA GLY A 47 0.25 -21.82 21.91
C GLY A 47 1.21 -20.78 22.46
N ASP A 48 1.13 -20.68 23.79
CA ASP A 48 1.83 -19.78 24.70
C ASP A 48 3.29 -19.50 24.33
N SER A 49 3.54 -18.34 23.74
CA SER A 49 4.88 -17.72 23.74
C SER A 49 4.76 -16.23 23.46
N GLU A 50 5.75 -15.48 23.93
CA GLU A 50 5.89 -14.02 23.91
C GLU A 50 5.91 -13.36 22.49
N TYR A 51 5.45 -14.06 21.46
CA TYR A 51 5.43 -13.65 20.05
C TYR A 51 4.14 -12.94 19.58
N SER A 52 3.29 -12.52 20.52
CA SER A 52 2.02 -11.83 20.21
C SER A 52 2.21 -10.51 19.42
N LEU A 53 3.42 -9.94 19.41
CA LEU A 53 3.75 -8.65 18.77
C LEU A 53 4.62 -8.73 17.50
N ALA A 54 4.79 -9.91 16.87
CA ALA A 54 5.49 -9.99 15.57
C ALA A 54 4.88 -9.07 14.48
N PHE A 55 5.69 -8.25 13.80
CA PHE A 55 5.21 -7.46 12.66
C PHE A 55 5.60 -8.12 11.34
N LEU A 56 4.75 -7.99 10.32
CA LEU A 56 5.07 -8.49 8.98
C LEU A 56 5.64 -7.36 8.11
N PRO A 57 6.74 -7.59 7.37
CA PRO A 57 7.27 -6.58 6.47
C PRO A 57 6.29 -6.27 5.33
N LYS A 58 6.17 -4.99 5.00
CA LYS A 58 5.36 -4.43 3.93
C LYS A 58 6.13 -3.30 3.26
N VAL A 59 5.67 -2.90 2.08
CA VAL A 59 6.14 -1.68 1.41
C VAL A 59 4.98 -0.72 1.32
N GLU A 60 5.22 0.53 1.69
CA GLU A 60 4.29 1.62 1.51
C GLU A 60 4.71 2.47 0.31
N ILE A 61 3.77 2.73 -0.58
CA ILE A 61 3.92 3.59 -1.75
C ILE A 61 2.94 4.74 -1.57
N GLN A 62 3.47 5.95 -1.42
CA GLN A 62 2.72 7.18 -1.20
C GLN A 62 2.82 8.04 -2.47
N MET A 63 1.69 8.53 -2.95
CA MET A 63 1.61 9.30 -4.20
C MET A 63 0.55 10.40 -4.10
N TRP A 64 0.75 11.49 -4.84
CA TRP A 64 -0.19 12.61 -4.94
C TRP A 64 -0.81 12.60 -6.32
N VAL A 65 -2.14 12.58 -6.37
CA VAL A 65 -2.90 12.34 -7.59
C VAL A 65 -3.95 13.43 -7.75
N ASP A 66 -4.11 13.93 -8.97
CA ASP A 66 -5.24 14.80 -9.29
C ASP A 66 -6.57 14.09 -9.01
N ASP A 67 -7.57 14.82 -8.49
CA ASP A 67 -8.84 14.25 -8.07
C ASP A 67 -9.54 13.49 -9.21
N ALA A 68 -9.38 13.96 -10.46
CA ALA A 68 -9.99 13.35 -11.64
C ALA A 68 -9.38 11.99 -12.02
N ARG A 69 -8.23 11.63 -11.44
CA ARG A 69 -7.46 10.41 -11.80
C ARG A 69 -7.27 9.44 -10.64
N VAL A 70 -7.79 9.77 -9.45
CA VAL A 70 -7.65 8.94 -8.23
C VAL A 70 -8.16 7.53 -8.44
N ASP A 71 -9.34 7.37 -9.04
CA ASP A 71 -9.96 6.06 -9.22
C ASP A 71 -9.14 5.17 -10.15
N GLU A 72 -8.65 5.71 -11.27
CA GLU A 72 -7.77 5.00 -12.21
C GLU A 72 -6.48 4.51 -11.53
N VAL A 73 -5.86 5.36 -10.70
CA VAL A 73 -4.65 5.00 -9.96
C VAL A 73 -4.94 3.89 -8.95
N ILE A 74 -6.05 3.97 -8.22
CA ILE A 74 -6.46 2.93 -7.26
C ILE A 74 -6.69 1.61 -7.99
N GLU A 75 -7.44 1.61 -9.09
CA GLU A 75 -7.70 0.40 -9.88
C GLU A 75 -6.40 -0.26 -10.33
N ARG A 76 -5.46 0.53 -10.86
CA ARG A 76 -4.15 0.04 -11.31
C ARG A 76 -3.33 -0.59 -10.17
N VAL A 77 -3.34 0.02 -8.99
CA VAL A 77 -2.70 -0.55 -7.80
C VAL A 77 -3.37 -1.87 -7.42
N LEU A 78 -4.70 -1.92 -7.40
CA LEU A 78 -5.47 -3.10 -7.00
C LEU A 78 -5.28 -4.27 -7.97
N GLU A 79 -5.21 -4.03 -9.27
CA GLU A 79 -4.96 -5.07 -10.30
C GLU A 79 -3.67 -5.85 -10.03
N VAL A 80 -2.64 -5.18 -9.51
CA VAL A 80 -1.32 -5.77 -9.28
C VAL A 80 -1.13 -6.26 -7.85
N ALA A 81 -1.59 -5.47 -6.87
CA ALA A 81 -1.35 -5.73 -5.46
C ALA A 81 -2.28 -6.82 -4.88
N ARG A 82 -3.45 -7.06 -5.51
CA ARG A 82 -4.44 -8.02 -5.03
C ARG A 82 -4.10 -9.44 -5.52
N THR A 83 -3.69 -10.30 -4.60
CA THR A 83 -3.49 -11.74 -4.85
C THR A 83 -4.70 -12.58 -4.46
N GLY A 84 -5.68 -11.99 -3.78
CA GLY A 84 -6.84 -12.70 -3.22
C GLY A 84 -6.52 -13.47 -1.94
N ARG A 85 -5.27 -13.38 -1.46
CA ARG A 85 -4.83 -14.00 -0.21
C ARG A 85 -4.82 -12.98 0.92
N MET A 86 -4.96 -13.48 2.14
CA MET A 86 -4.84 -12.65 3.32
C MET A 86 -3.51 -11.89 3.34
N GLY A 87 -3.56 -10.60 3.71
CA GLY A 87 -2.37 -9.77 3.82
C GLY A 87 -1.92 -9.04 2.55
N ASP A 88 -2.77 -8.94 1.53
CA ASP A 88 -2.49 -8.10 0.34
C ASP A 88 -2.19 -6.64 0.70
N GLY A 89 -2.76 -6.18 1.82
CA GLY A 89 -2.52 -4.85 2.37
C GLY A 89 -3.75 -3.97 2.23
N LYS A 90 -3.55 -2.66 2.12
CA LYS A 90 -4.62 -1.66 2.05
C LYS A 90 -4.20 -0.47 1.21
N VAL A 91 -5.18 0.18 0.59
CA VAL A 91 -5.04 1.48 -0.06
C VAL A 91 -5.85 2.48 0.74
N PHE A 92 -5.25 3.62 1.07
CA PHE A 92 -5.88 4.74 1.75
C PHE A 92 -5.90 5.94 0.82
N VAL A 93 -6.95 6.75 0.91
CA VAL A 93 -7.10 7.98 0.14
C VAL A 93 -7.39 9.09 1.14
N MET A 94 -6.53 10.09 1.16
CA MET A 94 -6.61 11.23 2.07
C MET A 94 -6.75 12.53 1.27
N PRO A 95 -7.51 13.52 1.77
CA PRO A 95 -7.60 14.82 1.13
C PRO A 95 -6.27 15.58 1.27
N VAL A 96 -5.81 16.18 0.17
CA VAL A 96 -4.71 17.15 0.18
C VAL A 96 -5.33 18.53 0.09
N ILE A 97 -5.04 19.39 1.07
CA ILE A 97 -5.60 20.74 1.15
C ILE A 97 -4.84 21.68 0.23
N ASP A 98 -3.50 21.71 0.36
CA ASP A 98 -2.61 22.55 -0.43
C ASP A 98 -1.41 21.73 -0.94
N CYS A 99 -0.96 22.02 -2.15
CA CYS A 99 0.28 21.53 -2.74
C CYS A 99 0.99 22.71 -3.39
N LEU A 100 2.17 23.06 -2.88
CA LEU A 100 2.97 24.18 -3.36
C LEU A 100 4.17 23.65 -4.15
N PRO A 101 4.57 24.32 -5.24
CA PRO A 101 5.81 23.96 -5.93
C PRO A 101 7.01 24.13 -4.97
N GLY A 102 7.95 23.20 -5.04
CA GLY A 102 9.23 23.25 -4.31
C GLY A 102 10.20 24.28 -4.86
#